data_AF-A0A9P3MHA6-F1
#
_entry.id   AF-A0A9P3MHA6-F1
#
_cell.length_a   1.000
_cell.length_b   1.000
_cell.length_c   1.000
_cell.angle_alpha   90.00
_cell.angle_beta   90.00
_cell.angle_gamma   90.00
#
_symmetry.space_group_name_H-M   'P 1'
#
loop_
_entity.id
_entity.type
_entity.pdbx_description
1 polymer ?
#
loop_
_entity_poly.entity_id
_entity_poly.type
_entity_poly.pdbx_seq_one_letter_code
_entity_poly.pdbx_strand_id
1 'polypeptide(L)'
;MTDASDIAIGAVLMQDFGNGLQPIAYESRKMQPAERNYPVHNKEMLAIVHAFKIWRCYLTGADVTVRTDHKSLYTTIAAVR
;
A
#
# COMPACT_ATOMS: atom_id res chain seq x y z
N MET A 1 -0.79 -5.16 -1.28
CA MET A 1 -2.03 -4.98 -0.50
C MET A 1 -1.75 -3.96 0.59
N THR A 2 -2.67 -3.04 0.86
CA THR A 2 -2.51 -2.01 1.90
C THR A 2 -3.76 -1.99 2.78
N ASP A 3 -3.56 -1.63 4.05
CA ASP A 3 -4.62 -1.50 5.05
C ASP A 3 -4.25 -0.36 6.02
N ALA A 4 -5.25 0.33 6.54
CA ALA A 4 -5.07 1.37 7.54
C ALA A 4 -6.05 1.20 8.71
N SER A 5 -5.49 1.27 9.92
CA SER A 5 -6.24 1.33 11.17
C SER A 5 -6.23 2.75 11.73
N ASP A 6 -6.88 2.96 12.87
CA ASP A 6 -6.83 4.25 13.58
C ASP A 6 -5.45 4.58 14.18
N ILE A 7 -4.55 3.61 14.28
CA ILE A 7 -3.26 3.76 14.97
C ILE A 7 -2.04 3.53 14.08
N ALA A 8 -2.18 2.78 13.00
CA ALA A 8 -1.08 2.32 12.17
C ALA A 8 -1.54 2.04 10.74
N ILE A 9 -0.59 2.14 9.81
CA ILE A 9 -0.74 1.72 8.42
C ILE A 9 0.08 0.46 8.18
N GLY A 10 -0.39 -0.39 7.27
CA GLY A 10 0.27 -1.63 6.88
C GLY A 10 0.23 -1.85 5.37
N ALA A 11 1.25 -2.53 4.87
CA ALA A 11 1.34 -2.96 3.49
C ALA A 11 2.05 -4.31 3.36
N VAL A 12 1.64 -5.08 2.36
CA VAL A 12 2.31 -6.31 1.92
C VAL A 12 2.57 -6.21 0.42
N LEU A 13 3.84 -6.34 0.03
CA LEU A 13 4.23 -6.50 -1.35
C LEU A 13 4.12 -7.98 -1.70
N MET A 14 3.39 -8.28 -2.77
CA MET A 14 3.21 -9.65 -3.25
C MET A 14 3.63 -9.74 -4.71
N GLN A 15 4.20 -10.88 -5.09
CA GLN A 15 4.59 -11.18 -6.46
C GLN A 15 4.16 -12.62 -6.80
N ASP A 16 3.79 -12.84 -8.05
CA ASP A 16 3.51 -14.18 -8.57
C ASP A 16 4.75 -14.71 -9.28
N PHE A 17 5.26 -15.85 -8.82
CA PHE A 17 6.40 -16.57 -9.41
C PHE A 17 5.95 -17.83 -10.17
N GLY A 18 4.70 -17.87 -10.65
CA GLY A 18 4.10 -19.00 -11.36
C GLY A 18 3.29 -19.95 -10.47
N ASN A 19 3.13 -19.62 -9.19
CA ASN A 19 2.41 -20.42 -8.19
C ASN A 19 1.43 -19.58 -7.37
N GLY A 20 0.93 -18.48 -7.96
CA GLY A 20 0.05 -17.53 -7.29
C GLY A 20 0.79 -16.46 -6.51
N LEU A 21 0.05 -15.46 -6.03
CA LEU A 21 0.59 -14.33 -5.28
C LEU A 21 1.22 -14.78 -3.97
N GLN A 22 2.50 -14.46 -3.81
CA GLN A 22 3.29 -14.76 -2.62
C GLN A 22 3.85 -13.47 -2.02
N PRO A 23 3.83 -13.30 -0.70
CA PRO A 23 4.38 -12.11 -0.06
C PRO A 23 5.91 -12.10 -0.14
N ILE A 24 6.48 -10.97 -0.57
CA ILE A 24 7.92 -10.77 -0.69
C ILE A 24 8.47 -9.69 0.24
N ALA A 25 7.61 -8.77 0.71
CA ALA A 25 7.97 -7.78 1.72
C ALA A 25 6.73 -7.36 2.54
N TYR A 26 6.98 -7.02 3.80
CA TYR A 26 5.98 -6.51 4.74
C TYR A 26 6.47 -5.16 5.26
N GLU A 27 5.58 -4.19 5.35
CA GLU A 27 5.87 -2.88 5.89
C GLU A 27 4.73 -2.42 6.77
N SER A 28 5.06 -1.85 7.93
CA SER A 28 4.06 -1.23 8.79
C SER A 28 4.68 -0.15 9.64
N ARG A 29 3.91 0.90 9.93
CA ARG A 29 4.34 1.93 10.89
C ARG A 29 3.17 2.50 11.65
N LYS A 30 3.47 2.97 12.86
CA LYS A 30 2.52 3.76 13.64
C LYS A 30 2.28 5.10 12.95
N MET A 31 1.04 5.56 13.00
CA MET A 31 0.66 6.89 12.56
C MET A 31 1.13 7.93 13.58
N GLN A 32 1.63 9.05 13.06
CA GLN A 32 1.90 10.25 13.83
C GLN A 32 0.59 10.84 14.38
N PRO A 33 0.62 11.60 15.49
CA PRO A 33 -0.59 12.19 16.08
C PRO A 33 -1.45 12.96 15.08
N ALA A 34 -0.84 13.70 14.15
CA ALA A 34 -1.54 14.43 13.10
C ALA A 34 -2.22 13.49 12.08
N GLU A 35 -1.56 12.40 11.69
CA GLU A 35 -2.06 11.45 10.68
C GLU A 35 -3.28 10.66 11.20
N ARG A 36 -3.38 10.45 12.52
CA ARG A 36 -4.55 9.77 13.13
C ARG A 36 -5.85 10.54 12.98
N ASN A 37 -5.76 11.86 12.81
CA ASN A 37 -6.91 12.74 12.61
C ASN A 37 -7.37 12.78 11.14
N TYR A 38 -6.68 12.09 10.24
CA TYR A 38 -7.09 12.03 8.85
C TYR A 38 -8.41 11.25 8.69
N PRO A 39 -9.28 11.68 7.77
CA PRO A 39 -10.40 10.84 7.32
C PRO A 39 -9.91 9.46 6.86
N VAL A 40 -10.75 8.43 6.97
CA VAL A 40 -10.36 7.04 6.65
C VAL A 40 -9.79 6.91 5.24
N HIS A 41 -10.40 7.56 4.24
CA HIS A 41 -9.89 7.56 2.87
C HIS A 41 -8.45 8.10 2.76
N ASN A 42 -8.08 9.10 3.56
CA ASN A 42 -6.74 9.67 3.57
C ASN A 42 -5.75 8.78 4.32
N LYS A 43 -6.21 8.03 5.34
CA LYS A 43 -5.39 7.02 6.03
C LYS A 43 -5.02 5.86 5.11
N GLU A 44 -5.97 5.39 4.31
CA GLU A 44 -5.73 4.38 3.27
C GLU A 44 -4.74 4.87 2.21
N MET A 45 -4.95 6.08 1.68
CA MET A 45 -4.02 6.68 0.72
C MET A 45 -2.61 6.85 1.31
N LEU A 46 -2.51 7.20 2.59
CA LEU A 46 -1.24 7.29 3.30
C LEU A 46 -0.52 5.94 3.35
N ALA A 47 -1.24 4.82 3.55
CA ALA A 47 -0.68 3.47 3.51
C ALA A 47 -0.06 3.16 2.12
N ILE A 48 -0.76 3.51 1.05
CA ILE A 48 -0.28 3.35 -0.34
C ILE A 48 0.97 4.19 -0.58
N VAL A 49 0.92 5.50 -0.30
CA VAL A 49 2.05 6.40 -0.53
C VAL A 49 3.28 5.99 0.29
N HIS A 50 3.07 5.55 1.54
CA HIS A 50 4.15 5.05 2.38
C HIS A 50 4.81 3.80 1.78
N ALA A 51 4.00 2.80 1.41
CA ALA A 51 4.49 1.57 0.78
C ALA A 51 5.29 1.86 -0.51
N PHE A 52 4.80 2.77 -1.35
CA PHE A 52 5.47 3.14 -2.60
C PHE A 52 6.81 3.84 -2.36
N LYS A 53 6.92 4.64 -1.30
CA LYS A 53 8.18 5.28 -0.91
C LYS A 53 9.20 4.25 -0.43
N ILE A 54 8.78 3.30 0.42
CA ILE A 54 9.66 2.26 0.96
C ILE A 54 10.13 1.32 -0.14
N TRP A 55 9.24 0.88 -1.02
CA TRP A 55 9.54 -0.11 -2.06
C TRP A 55 9.82 0.51 -3.43
N ARG A 56 10.21 1.78 -3.50
CA ARG A 56 10.53 2.45 -4.77
C ARG A 56 11.50 1.63 -5.63
N CYS A 57 12.47 0.96 -5.01
CA CYS A 57 13.42 0.08 -5.69
C CYS A 57 12.77 -1.15 -6.36
N TYR A 58 11.68 -1.68 -5.82
CA TYR A 58 10.93 -2.81 -6.39
C TYR A 58 9.88 -2.37 -7.42
N LEU A 59 9.31 -1.18 -7.25
CA LEU A 59 8.18 -0.72 -8.06
C LEU A 59 8.61 0.06 -9.32
N THR A 60 9.84 0.58 -9.36
CA THR A 60 10.33 1.35 -10.50
C THR A 60 10.43 0.44 -11.74
N GLY A 61 9.68 0.78 -12.80
CA GLY A 61 9.66 0.01 -14.05
C GLY A 61 8.80 -1.27 -14.01
N ALA A 62 8.04 -1.49 -12.93
CA ALA A 62 7.14 -2.62 -12.79
C ALA A 62 5.67 -2.20 -12.97
N ASP A 63 4.87 -3.10 -13.55
CA ASP A 63 3.41 -2.98 -13.53
C ASP A 63 2.89 -3.41 -12.15
N VAL A 64 2.44 -2.43 -11.36
CA VAL A 64 2.01 -2.64 -9.98
C VAL A 64 0.49 -2.58 -9.91
N THR A 65 -0.13 -3.47 -9.14
CA THR A 65 -1.56 -3.37 -8.80
C THR A 65 -1.72 -3.19 -7.30
N VAL A 66 -2.40 -2.13 -6.88
CA VAL A 66 -2.72 -1.88 -5.47
C VAL A 66 -4.07 -2.53 -5.15
N ARG A 67 -4.11 -3.31 -4.05
CA ARG A 67 -5.32 -3.93 -3.51
C ARG A 67 -5.55 -3.37 -2.11
N THR A 68 -6.69 -2.72 -1.89
CA THR A 68 -7.20 -2.20 -0.60
C THR A 68 -8.66 -2.63 -0.47
N ASP A 69 -9.13 -2.85 0.75
CA ASP A 69 -10.52 -3.20 1.06
C ASP A 69 -11.45 -1.98 1.08
N HIS A 70 -10.90 -0.77 1.00
CA HIS A 70 -11.66 0.46 0.93
C HIS A 70 -12.29 0.63 -0.46
N LYS A 71 -13.60 0.44 -0.56
CA LYS A 71 -14.37 0.47 -1.83
C LYS A 71 -14.15 1.74 -2.67
N SER A 72 -13.85 2.88 -2.05
CA SER A 72 -13.59 4.14 -2.75
C SER A 72 -12.18 4.25 -3.36
N LEU A 73 -11.28 3.31 -3.04
CA LEU A 73 -9.89 3.26 -3.52
C LEU A 73 -9.62 2.01 -4.36
N TYR A 74 -10.66 1.46 -5.01
CA TYR A 74 -10.52 0.53 -6.13
C TYR A 74 -9.83 1.24 -7.29
N THR A 75 -8.52 1.45 -7.18
CA THR A 75 -7.73 2.14 -8.19
C THR A 75 -6.63 1.21 -8.65
N THR A 76 -6.85 0.64 -9.84
CA THR A 76 -5.80 0.12 -10.71
C THR A 76 -4.82 1.26 -11.00
N ILE A 77 -3.74 1.38 -10.22
CA ILE A 77 -2.63 2.28 -10.59
C ILE A 77 -1.74 1.50 -11.56
N ALA A 78 -2.09 1.53 -12.84
CA ALA A 78 -1.21 1.05 -13.90
C ALA A 78 0.00 2.00 -14.03
N ALA A 79 1.19 1.41 -13.98
CA ALA A 79 2.49 1.92 -14.38
C ALA A 79 2.84 3.37 -14.00
N VAL A 80 3.70 3.53 -12.98
CA VAL A 80 4.63 4.66 -13.00
C VAL A 80 5.62 4.37 -14.13
N ARG A 81 5.41 5.00 -15.29
CA ARG A 81 6.43 5.11 -16.33
C ARG A 81 7.57 6.00 -15.86
#